data_AF-A0A671SD49-F1
#
_entry.id   AF-A0A671SD49-F1
#
_cell.length_a   1.000
_cell.length_b   1.000
_cell.length_c   1.000
_cell.angle_alpha   90.00
_cell.angle_beta   90.00
_cell.angle_gamma   90.00
#
_symmetry.space_group_name_H-M   'P 1'
#
loop_
_entity.id
_entity.type
_entity.pdbx_description
1 polymer ?
#
loop_
_entity_poly.entity_id
_entity_poly.type
_entity_poly.pdbx_seq_one_letter_code
_entity_poly.pdbx_strand_id
1 'polypeptide(L)'
;MCGTAIYSKMLQFFLILSAVYALGMAAPLPDLFSYSPAAGDGSGIEFSTASEGRITGIRVWEYNNYWGGYISGFQLRYESNWTAEVGVNSGNPMEMILYDKEAIIQISGKYYSGYIYELVFVTNQGRLFKV
;
A
#
# COMPACT_ATOMS: atom_id res chain seq x y z
N MET A 1 62.71 -4.30 -13.89
CA MET A 1 61.51 -4.32 -14.76
C MET A 1 60.38 -5.23 -14.22
N CYS A 2 60.42 -5.67 -12.95
CA CYS A 2 59.44 -6.64 -12.41
C CYS A 2 58.22 -5.98 -11.70
N GLY A 3 58.37 -4.76 -11.16
CA GLY A 3 57.31 -4.11 -10.37
C GLY A 3 56.14 -3.52 -11.19
N THR A 4 56.41 -2.96 -12.37
CA THR A 4 55.39 -2.29 -13.21
C THR A 4 54.28 -3.22 -13.69
N ALA A 5 54.59 -4.49 -13.94
CA ALA A 5 53.60 -5.49 -14.35
C ALA A 5 52.65 -5.90 -13.20
N ILE A 6 53.12 -5.88 -11.95
CA ILE A 6 52.33 -6.24 -10.77
C ILE A 6 51.33 -5.11 -10.43
N TYR A 7 51.78 -3.85 -10.46
CA TYR A 7 50.91 -2.69 -10.26
C TYR A 7 49.81 -2.59 -11.33
N SER A 8 50.13 -2.91 -12.58
CA SER A 8 49.15 -2.91 -13.69
C SER A 8 48.04 -3.95 -13.48
N LYS A 9 48.39 -5.17 -13.05
CA LYS A 9 47.42 -6.24 -12.77
C LYS A 9 46.56 -5.96 -11.53
N MET A 10 47.15 -5.39 -10.47
CA MET A 10 46.39 -4.95 -9.29
C MET A 10 45.39 -3.84 -9.64
N LEU A 11 45.80 -2.86 -10.44
CA LEU A 11 44.92 -1.77 -10.88
C LEU A 11 43.75 -2.30 -11.73
N GLN A 12 44.02 -3.21 -12.67
CA GLN A 12 42.96 -3.87 -13.46
C GLN A 12 41.98 -4.64 -12.57
N PHE A 13 42.45 -5.34 -11.54
CA PHE A 13 41.59 -6.06 -10.62
C PHE A 13 40.65 -5.13 -9.84
N PHE A 14 41.17 -4.00 -9.33
CA PHE A 14 40.34 -3.00 -8.66
C PHE A 14 39.33 -2.34 -9.60
N LEU A 15 39.71 -2.07 -10.86
CA LEU A 15 38.79 -1.53 -11.86
C LEU A 15 37.65 -2.51 -12.16
N ILE A 16 37.96 -3.79 -12.35
CA ILE A 16 36.94 -4.83 -12.60
C ILE A 16 36.02 -4.97 -11.38
N LEU A 17 36.57 -4.99 -10.17
CA LEU A 17 35.77 -5.10 -8.94
C LEU A 17 34.85 -3.88 -8.76
N SER A 18 35.34 -2.67 -9.06
CA SER A 18 34.52 -1.44 -9.00
C SER A 18 33.42 -1.42 -10.05
N ALA A 19 33.68 -1.92 -11.26
CA ALA A 19 32.69 -2.01 -12.33
C ALA A 19 31.59 -3.03 -12.01
N VAL A 20 31.95 -4.19 -11.43
CA VAL A 20 30.98 -5.20 -10.97
C VAL A 20 30.11 -4.66 -9.83
N TYR A 21 30.71 -3.93 -8.88
CA TYR A 21 29.97 -3.28 -7.79
C TYR A 21 28.99 -2.22 -8.32
N ALA A 22 29.42 -1.37 -9.26
CA ALA A 22 28.56 -0.36 -9.87
C ALA A 22 27.40 -0.97 -10.66
N LEU A 23 27.63 -2.08 -11.39
CA LEU A 23 26.59 -2.80 -12.13
C LEU A 23 25.57 -3.47 -11.19
N GLY A 24 26.02 -4.01 -10.06
CA GLY A 24 25.15 -4.65 -9.06
C GLY A 24 24.21 -3.68 -8.34
N MET A 25 24.60 -2.41 -8.23
CA MET A 25 23.80 -1.35 -7.57
C MET A 25 22.87 -0.60 -8.55
N ALA A 26 23.05 -0.79 -9.86
CA ALA A 26 22.35 -0.02 -10.90
C ALA A 26 21.05 -0.66 -11.39
N ALA A 27 20.75 -1.91 -11.03
CA ALA A 27 19.49 -2.54 -11.38
C ALA A 27 18.38 -2.04 -10.44
N PRO A 28 17.38 -1.28 -10.93
CA PRO A 28 16.22 -0.95 -10.11
C PRO A 28 15.54 -2.26 -9.71
N LEU A 29 15.15 -2.37 -8.43
CA LEU A 29 14.29 -3.45 -7.99
C LEU A 29 13.00 -3.41 -8.83
N PRO A 30 12.53 -4.56 -9.36
CA PRO A 30 11.28 -4.59 -10.09
C PRO A 30 10.14 -4.17 -9.16
N ASP A 31 9.16 -3.45 -9.70
CA ASP A 31 7.95 -3.12 -8.96
C ASP A 31 7.23 -4.42 -8.58
N LEU A 32 7.18 -4.70 -7.28
CA LEU A 32 6.54 -5.89 -6.73
C LEU A 32 5.13 -5.52 -6.28
N PHE A 33 4.14 -6.05 -6.98
CA PHE A 33 2.74 -5.93 -6.63
C PHE A 33 2.17 -7.29 -6.23
N SER A 34 1.30 -7.28 -5.22
CA SER A 34 0.50 -8.43 -4.84
C SER A 34 -0.92 -7.98 -4.54
N TYR A 35 -1.88 -8.88 -4.72
CA TYR A 35 -3.28 -8.65 -4.43
C TYR A 35 -3.75 -9.72 -3.46
N SER A 36 -4.37 -9.29 -2.36
CA SER A 36 -5.14 -10.21 -1.52
C SER A 36 -6.39 -10.68 -2.28
N PRO A 37 -6.86 -11.92 -2.05
CA PRO A 37 -8.12 -12.37 -2.64
C PRO A 37 -9.28 -11.45 -2.28
N ALA A 38 -10.24 -11.29 -3.18
CA ALA A 38 -11.47 -10.57 -2.91
C ALA A 38 -12.26 -11.26 -1.76
N ALA A 39 -12.85 -10.45 -0.89
CA ALA A 39 -13.70 -10.91 0.21
C ALA A 39 -15.13 -10.38 0.02
N GLY A 40 -16.12 -11.28 0.04
CA GLY A 40 -17.52 -10.98 -0.26
C GLY A 40 -18.17 -12.10 -1.06
N ASP A 41 -19.40 -11.88 -1.53
CA ASP A 41 -20.14 -12.86 -2.36
C ASP A 41 -20.09 -12.53 -3.87
N GLY A 42 -19.49 -11.40 -4.25
CA GLY A 42 -19.38 -10.94 -5.64
C GLY A 42 -20.61 -10.18 -6.16
N SER A 43 -21.54 -9.81 -5.29
CA SER A 43 -22.67 -8.93 -5.65
C SER A 43 -22.24 -7.45 -5.75
N GLY A 44 -23.11 -6.62 -6.33
CA GLY A 44 -22.86 -5.18 -6.50
C GLY A 44 -22.19 -4.81 -7.82
N ILE A 45 -21.57 -3.63 -7.86
CA ILE A 45 -20.80 -3.13 -9.01
C ILE A 45 -19.33 -3.13 -8.61
N GLU A 46 -18.51 -3.82 -9.40
CA GLU A 46 -17.06 -3.85 -9.22
C GLU A 46 -16.43 -2.46 -9.42
N PHE A 47 -15.38 -2.18 -8.65
CA PHE A 47 -14.65 -0.93 -8.73
C PHE A 47 -13.17 -1.16 -8.49
N SER A 48 -12.37 -0.21 -8.97
CA SER A 48 -10.94 -0.10 -8.66
C SER A 48 -10.59 1.37 -8.53
N THR A 49 -9.72 1.70 -7.57
CA THR A 49 -9.29 3.08 -7.32
C THR A 49 -7.80 3.12 -7.06
N ALA A 50 -7.14 4.07 -7.72
CA ALA A 50 -5.74 4.38 -7.55
C ALA A 50 -5.48 5.82 -8.01
N SER A 51 -4.47 6.45 -7.44
CA SER A 51 -3.97 7.75 -7.86
C SER A 51 -2.45 7.77 -7.70
N GLU A 52 -1.79 8.74 -8.34
CA GLU A 52 -0.36 8.98 -8.12
C GLU A 52 -0.08 9.37 -6.66
N GLY A 53 1.08 8.95 -6.15
CA GLY A 53 1.56 9.25 -4.81
C GLY A 53 1.22 8.18 -3.76
N ARG A 54 1.55 8.47 -2.50
CA ARG A 54 1.32 7.57 -1.37
C ARG A 54 -0.07 7.78 -0.79
N ILE A 55 -0.69 6.70 -0.33
CA ILE A 55 -1.89 6.81 0.53
C ILE A 55 -1.50 7.55 1.82
N THR A 56 -2.22 8.63 2.13
CA THR A 56 -2.03 9.46 3.33
C THR A 56 -3.28 9.51 4.21
N GLY A 57 -4.35 8.84 3.80
CA GLY A 57 -5.58 8.80 4.59
C GLY A 57 -6.64 7.90 3.98
N ILE A 58 -7.62 7.57 4.81
CA ILE A 58 -8.75 6.74 4.45
C ILE A 58 -10.02 7.27 5.10
N ARG A 59 -11.12 7.21 4.35
CA ARG A 59 -12.48 7.35 4.85
C ARG A 59 -13.25 6.08 4.57
N VAL A 60 -14.05 5.70 5.55
CA VAL A 60 -14.94 4.55 5.47
C VAL A 60 -16.31 4.96 5.99
N TRP A 61 -17.35 4.68 5.22
CA TRP A 61 -18.73 4.93 5.62
C TRP A 61 -19.35 3.64 6.14
N GLU A 62 -19.88 3.68 7.34
CA GLU A 62 -20.70 2.61 7.89
C GLU A 62 -22.18 2.98 7.75
N TYR A 63 -22.94 2.16 7.03
CA TYR A 63 -24.38 2.26 6.99
C TYR A 63 -24.94 1.49 8.18
N ASN A 64 -25.43 2.23 9.17
CA ASN A 64 -26.06 1.67 10.36
C ASN A 64 -27.57 1.48 10.14
N ASN A 65 -28.05 0.24 10.28
CA ASN A 65 -29.48 -0.07 10.30
C ASN A 65 -29.88 -0.79 11.60
N TYR A 66 -31.17 -1.09 11.74
CA TYR A 66 -31.73 -1.69 12.96
C TYR A 66 -31.14 -3.08 13.31
N TRP A 67 -30.52 -3.77 12.34
CA TRP A 67 -30.02 -5.14 12.46
C TRP A 67 -28.48 -5.21 12.50
N GLY A 68 -27.79 -4.08 12.40
CA GLY A 68 -26.33 -3.98 12.41
C GLY A 68 -25.80 -3.03 11.34
N GLY A 69 -24.58 -2.53 11.56
CA GLY A 69 -23.85 -1.73 10.59
C GLY A 69 -23.13 -2.57 9.55
N TYR A 70 -23.06 -2.09 8.31
CA TYR A 70 -22.14 -2.64 7.31
C TYR A 70 -21.40 -1.51 6.60
N ILE A 71 -20.21 -1.82 6.11
CA ILE A 71 -19.40 -0.88 5.34
C ILE A 71 -20.08 -0.63 4.00
N SER A 72 -20.39 0.64 3.77
CA SER A 72 -21.18 1.10 2.63
C SER A 72 -20.40 1.97 1.66
N GLY A 73 -19.20 2.41 2.05
CA GLY A 73 -18.41 3.29 1.22
C GLY A 73 -16.95 3.45 1.63
N PHE A 74 -16.14 3.85 0.66
CA PHE A 74 -14.70 4.05 0.80
C PHE A 74 -14.23 5.29 0.05
N GLN A 75 -13.20 5.94 0.58
CA GLN A 75 -12.44 6.95 -0.13
C GLN A 75 -11.00 6.90 0.36
N LEU A 76 -10.05 6.99 -0.58
CA LEU A 76 -8.62 7.03 -0.26
C LEU A 76 -8.10 8.44 -0.48
N ARG A 77 -7.11 8.82 0.32
CA ARG A 77 -6.36 10.06 0.12
C ARG A 77 -4.99 9.73 -0.38
N TYR A 78 -4.60 10.31 -1.50
CA TYR A 78 -3.26 10.23 -2.05
C TYR A 78 -2.60 11.60 -1.92
N GLU A 79 -1.47 11.63 -1.22
CA GLU A 79 -0.77 12.88 -0.85
C GLU A 79 -1.71 13.90 -0.20
N SER A 80 -2.19 14.90 -0.95
CA SER A 80 -3.09 15.93 -0.45
C SER A 80 -4.56 15.75 -0.85
N ASN A 81 -4.85 14.91 -1.85
CA ASN A 81 -6.12 14.86 -2.54
C ASN A 81 -6.89 13.57 -2.24
N TRP A 82 -8.20 13.69 -2.10
CA TRP A 82 -9.10 12.54 -1.98
C TRP A 82 -9.50 12.03 -3.36
N THR A 83 -9.61 10.71 -3.51
CA THR A 83 -10.19 10.07 -4.71
C THR A 83 -11.69 10.35 -4.79
N ALA A 84 -12.32 9.96 -5.90
CA ALA A 84 -13.77 9.79 -5.91
C ALA A 84 -14.22 8.84 -4.79
N GLU A 85 -15.37 9.12 -4.21
CA GLU A 85 -16.00 8.24 -3.24
C GLU A 85 -16.57 7.00 -3.95
N VAL A 86 -16.48 5.85 -3.31
CA VAL A 86 -16.94 4.57 -3.86
C VAL A 86 -17.98 3.97 -2.93
N GLY A 87 -19.12 3.56 -3.48
CA GLY A 87 -20.23 2.97 -2.72
C GLY A 87 -21.39 3.94 -2.53
N VAL A 88 -22.16 3.75 -1.48
CA VAL A 88 -23.37 4.55 -1.17
C VAL A 88 -23.01 5.84 -0.41
N ASN A 89 -21.96 5.80 0.42
CA ASN A 89 -21.39 6.96 1.15
C ASN A 89 -22.42 7.77 1.96
N SER A 90 -23.40 7.10 2.57
CA SER A 90 -24.44 7.78 3.35
C SER A 90 -23.97 8.08 4.78
N GLY A 91 -24.11 9.32 5.21
CA GLY A 91 -23.75 9.77 6.56
C GLY A 91 -22.32 10.29 6.68
N ASN A 92 -21.82 10.36 7.92
CA ASN A 92 -20.46 10.84 8.19
C ASN A 92 -19.45 9.69 8.08
N PRO A 93 -18.35 9.84 7.33
CA PRO A 93 -17.31 8.83 7.31
C PRO A 93 -16.56 8.80 8.63
N MET A 94 -16.10 7.60 9.01
CA MET A 94 -14.95 7.48 9.89
C MET A 94 -13.69 7.77 9.08
N GLU A 95 -12.78 8.56 9.64
CA GLU A 95 -11.57 9.02 8.95
C GLU A 95 -10.31 8.69 9.76
N MET A 96 -9.26 8.26 9.06
CA MET A 96 -7.90 8.23 9.56
C MET A 96 -6.97 8.93 8.59
N ILE A 97 -6.24 9.93 9.08
CA ILE A 97 -5.07 10.50 8.41
C ILE A 97 -3.81 9.80 8.90
N LEU A 98 -2.98 9.37 7.96
CA LEU A 98 -1.69 8.74 8.21
C LEU A 98 -0.64 9.82 8.52
N TYR A 99 0.23 9.53 9.48
CA TYR A 99 1.37 10.38 9.78
C TYR A 99 2.44 10.31 8.67
N ASP A 100 3.45 11.18 8.75
CA ASP A 100 4.54 11.12 7.79
C ASP A 100 5.21 9.74 7.83
N LYS A 101 5.42 9.18 6.63
CA LYS A 101 5.97 7.82 6.39
C LYS A 101 5.19 6.68 7.04
N GLU A 102 3.99 6.93 7.54
CA GLU A 102 3.10 5.88 7.99
C GLU A 102 2.40 5.24 6.79
N ALA A 103 2.29 3.92 6.81
CA ALA A 103 1.66 3.12 5.78
C ALA A 103 0.78 2.04 6.41
N ILE A 104 -0.33 1.72 5.75
CA ILE A 104 -1.15 0.56 6.08
C ILE A 104 -0.39 -0.68 5.62
N ILE A 105 -0.14 -1.61 6.54
CA ILE A 105 0.62 -2.84 6.28
C ILE A 105 -0.23 -4.10 6.38
N GLN A 106 -1.41 -4.02 6.99
CA GLN A 106 -2.33 -5.13 7.11
C GLN A 106 -3.76 -4.60 7.15
N ILE A 107 -4.65 -5.33 6.50
CA ILE A 107 -6.09 -5.13 6.57
C ILE A 107 -6.70 -6.48 6.95
N SER A 108 -7.56 -6.47 7.96
CA SER A 108 -8.37 -7.62 8.35
C SER A 108 -9.81 -7.21 8.51
N GLY A 109 -10.74 -8.16 8.48
CA GLY A 109 -12.15 -7.82 8.57
C GLY A 109 -13.07 -9.02 8.70
N LYS A 110 -14.37 -8.72 8.75
CA LYS A 110 -15.45 -9.71 8.73
C LYS A 110 -16.43 -9.36 7.63
N TYR A 111 -16.93 -10.39 6.96
CA TYR A 111 -18.00 -10.25 5.98
C TYR A 111 -19.06 -11.33 6.22
N TYR A 112 -20.31 -11.02 5.88
CA TYR A 112 -21.44 -11.94 5.99
C TYR A 112 -22.46 -11.63 4.91
N SER A 113 -23.04 -12.66 4.27
CA SER A 113 -24.12 -12.50 3.29
C SER A 113 -23.86 -11.42 2.22
N GLY A 114 -22.62 -11.32 1.73
CA GLY A 114 -22.22 -10.38 0.68
C GLY A 114 -21.73 -9.00 1.13
N TYR A 115 -21.95 -8.62 2.39
CA TYR A 115 -21.53 -7.31 2.90
C TYR A 115 -20.30 -7.44 3.80
N ILE A 116 -19.46 -6.40 3.78
CA ILE A 116 -18.35 -6.23 4.73
C ILE A 116 -18.90 -5.54 5.96
N TYR A 117 -18.68 -6.11 7.15
CA TYR A 117 -19.22 -5.62 8.41
C TYR A 117 -18.18 -5.00 9.32
N GLU A 118 -16.91 -5.39 9.17
CA GLU A 118 -15.83 -4.90 10.01
C GLU A 118 -14.57 -4.81 9.19
N LEU A 119 -13.84 -3.70 9.36
CA LEU A 119 -12.49 -3.54 8.85
C LEU A 119 -11.56 -3.03 9.94
N VAL A 120 -10.36 -3.59 9.97
CA VAL A 120 -9.28 -3.16 10.85
C VAL A 120 -8.05 -2.93 10.00
N PHE A 121 -7.61 -1.68 9.92
CA PHE A 121 -6.38 -1.27 9.29
C PHE A 121 -5.28 -1.18 10.34
N VAL A 122 -4.15 -1.83 10.07
CA VAL A 122 -2.96 -1.81 10.92
C VAL A 122 -1.86 -1.06 10.18
N THR A 123 -1.19 -0.14 10.87
CA THR A 123 -0.10 0.64 10.28
C THR A 123 1.27 0.15 10.72
N ASN A 124 2.31 0.48 9.95
CA ASN A 124 3.71 0.23 10.30
C ASN A 124 4.18 0.93 11.59
N GLN A 125 3.38 1.89 12.11
CA GLN A 125 3.63 2.56 13.38
C GLN A 125 2.82 1.95 14.54
N GLY A 126 2.13 0.82 14.31
CA GLY A 126 1.37 0.11 15.34
C GLY A 126 0.02 0.73 15.68
N ARG A 127 -0.48 1.69 14.87
CA ARG A 127 -1.84 2.22 15.05
C ARG A 127 -2.87 1.26 14.46
N LEU A 128 -4.05 1.28 15.06
CA LEU A 128 -5.21 0.51 14.62
C LEU A 128 -6.34 1.48 14.27
N PHE A 129 -6.93 1.29 13.09
CA PHE A 129 -8.17 1.94 12.70
C PHE A 129 -9.23 0.87 12.51
N LYS A 130 -10.21 0.83 13.41
CA LYS A 130 -11.32 -0.10 13.32
C LYS A 130 -12.57 0.66 12.90
N VAL A 131 -13.25 0.14 11.89
CA VAL A 131 -14.57 0.55 11.42
C VAL A 131 -15.46 -0.67 11.50
#